data_AF-D1P8F3-F1
#
_entry.id   AF-D1P8F3-F1
#
_cell.length_a   1.000
_cell.length_b   1.000
_cell.length_c   1.000
_cell.angle_alpha   90.00
_cell.angle_beta   90.00
_cell.angle_gamma   90.00
#
_symmetry.space_group_name_H-M   'P 1'
#
loop_
_entity.id
_entity.type
_entity.pdbx_description
1 polymer ?
#
loop_
_entity_poly.entity_id
_entity_poly.type
_entity_poly.pdbx_seq_one_letter_code
_entity_poly.pdbx_strand_id
1 'polypeptide(L)'
;ALISRMSANQRRQLAKEITRDLRRSQIKRIQQQKNPDGSAYTKRKASFVTVQREIQFMWRGQKRTLRHWRGNSKTITGQDADKKSQRSFRKSDIQRYISVKKDKIST
;
A
#
# COMPACT_ATOMS: atom_id res chain seq x y z
N ALA A 1 2.46 -24.09 47.93
CA ALA A 1 1.53 -22.97 48.20
C ALA A 1 2.25 -21.87 49.00
N LEU A 2 3.04 -21.03 48.32
CA LEU A 2 3.89 -20.00 48.94
C LEU A 2 3.18 -18.64 48.98
N ILE A 3 2.46 -18.30 47.89
CA ILE A 3 1.63 -17.09 47.77
C ILE A 3 0.47 -17.07 48.78
N SER A 4 -0.04 -18.25 49.15
CA SER A 4 -1.11 -18.39 50.15
C SER A 4 -0.65 -18.07 51.58
N ARG A 5 0.66 -18.21 51.86
CA ARG A 5 1.26 -17.90 53.18
C ARG A 5 1.64 -16.42 53.33
N MET A 6 1.59 -15.64 52.26
CA MET A 6 1.89 -14.21 52.28
C MET A 6 0.73 -13.43 52.90
N SER A 7 1.03 -12.29 53.54
CA SER A 7 -0.01 -11.35 53.95
C SER A 7 -0.66 -10.67 52.73
N ALA A 8 -1.83 -10.07 52.91
CA ALA A 8 -2.50 -9.33 51.84
C ALA A 8 -1.61 -8.19 51.28
N ASN A 9 -0.83 -7.52 52.14
CA ASN A 9 0.09 -6.47 51.73
C ASN A 9 1.27 -6.99 50.91
N GLN A 10 1.86 -8.12 51.31
CA GLN A 10 2.93 -8.77 50.55
C GLN A 10 2.45 -9.24 49.18
N ARG A 11 1.22 -9.79 49.08
CA ARG A 11 0.62 -10.15 47.78
C ARG A 11 0.40 -8.93 46.88
N ARG A 12 -0.07 -7.81 47.43
CA ARG A 12 -0.24 -6.55 46.68
C ARG A 12 1.10 -6.03 46.17
N GLN A 13 2.15 -6.07 46.98
CA GLN A 13 3.48 -5.64 46.56
C GLN A 13 4.03 -6.50 45.42
N LEU A 14 3.95 -7.83 45.57
CA LEU A 14 4.35 -8.78 44.54
C LEU A 14 3.56 -8.56 43.22
N ALA A 15 2.25 -8.35 43.30
CA ALA A 15 1.42 -8.10 42.12
C ALA A 15 1.84 -6.81 41.38
N LYS A 16 2.22 -5.75 42.11
CA LYS A 16 2.73 -4.50 41.52
C LYS A 16 4.04 -4.74 40.77
N GLU A 17 4.96 -5.50 41.36
CA GLU A 17 6.25 -5.83 40.76
C GLU A 17 6.09 -6.65 39.48
N ILE A 18 5.29 -7.72 39.54
CA ILE A 18 4.96 -8.56 38.38
C ILE A 18 4.35 -7.71 37.26
N THR A 19 3.40 -6.84 37.58
CA THR A 19 2.73 -5.98 36.58
C THR A 19 3.72 -5.01 35.93
N ARG A 20 4.61 -4.41 36.74
CA ARG A 20 5.64 -3.48 36.25
C ARG A 20 6.59 -4.16 35.27
N ASP A 21 7.06 -5.35 35.60
CA ASP A 21 8.02 -6.07 34.76
C ASP A 21 7.38 -6.70 33.52
N LEU A 22 6.14 -7.19 33.64
CA LEU A 22 5.35 -7.62 32.48
C LEU A 22 5.16 -6.46 31.49
N ARG A 23 4.78 -5.27 31.98
CA ARG A 23 4.62 -4.08 31.13
C ARG A 23 5.94 -3.70 30.44
N ARG A 24 7.07 -3.72 31.16
CA ARG A 24 8.39 -3.45 30.58
C ARG A 24 8.76 -4.43 29.48
N SER A 25 8.55 -5.73 29.71
CA SER A 25 8.77 -6.79 28.72
C SER A 25 7.90 -6.58 27.47
N GLN A 26 6.61 -6.30 27.66
CA GLN A 26 5.67 -6.03 26.57
C GLN A 26 6.06 -4.81 25.74
N ILE A 27 6.44 -3.70 26.38
CA ILE A 27 6.92 -2.50 25.68
C ILE A 27 8.14 -2.82 24.81
N LYS A 28 9.15 -3.49 25.38
CA LYS A 28 10.36 -3.88 24.65
C LYS A 28 10.03 -4.77 23.44
N ARG A 29 9.12 -5.72 23.62
CA ARG A 29 8.68 -6.65 22.55
C ARG A 29 7.91 -5.94 21.44
N ILE A 30 7.00 -5.03 21.80
CA ILE A 30 6.22 -4.23 20.84
C ILE A 30 7.15 -3.30 20.04
N GLN A 31 8.12 -2.67 20.70
CA GLN A 31 9.15 -1.85 20.04
C GLN A 31 9.96 -2.66 19.03
N GLN A 32 10.24 -3.94 19.33
CA GLN A 32 10.91 -4.87 18.43
C GLN A 32 9.99 -5.46 17.34
N GLN A 33 8.71 -5.07 17.30
CA GLN A 33 7.69 -5.62 16.39
C GLN A 33 7.56 -7.14 16.48
N LYS A 34 7.57 -7.68 17.72
CA LYS A 34 7.41 -9.11 17.98
C LYS A 34 6.11 -9.45 18.70
N ASN A 35 5.51 -10.56 18.29
CA ASN A 35 4.37 -11.19 18.93
C ASN A 35 4.78 -11.80 20.29
N PRO A 36 3.80 -12.13 21.17
CA PRO A 36 4.09 -12.78 22.45
C PRO A 36 4.88 -14.08 22.38
N ASP A 37 4.73 -14.83 21.29
CA ASP A 37 5.48 -16.05 20.98
C ASP A 37 6.90 -15.77 20.43
N GLY A 38 7.28 -14.50 20.28
CA GLY A 38 8.56 -14.05 19.75
C GLY A 38 8.63 -13.95 18.22
N SER A 39 7.59 -14.38 17.50
CA SER A 39 7.53 -14.25 16.04
C SER A 39 7.44 -12.79 15.62
N ALA A 40 7.93 -12.47 14.41
CA ALA A 40 7.80 -11.11 13.88
C ALA A 40 6.33 -10.79 13.54
N TYR A 41 5.95 -9.53 13.67
CA TYR A 41 4.65 -9.07 13.20
C TYR A 41 4.46 -9.35 11.71
N THR A 42 3.22 -9.68 11.34
CA THR A 42 2.83 -9.83 9.94
C THR A 42 3.05 -8.51 9.20
N LYS A 43 3.84 -8.54 8.13
CA LYS A 43 4.07 -7.35 7.29
C LYS A 43 2.74 -6.80 6.78
N ARG A 44 2.57 -5.48 6.82
CA ARG A 44 1.41 -4.81 6.21
C ARG A 44 1.41 -5.08 4.70
N LYS A 45 0.23 -5.24 4.10
CA LYS A 45 0.08 -5.30 2.64
C LYS A 45 0.73 -4.06 2.02
N ALA A 46 1.54 -4.25 0.97
CA ALA A 46 2.17 -3.14 0.26
C ALA A 46 1.10 -2.18 -0.27
N SER A 47 1.31 -0.88 -0.03
CA SER A 47 0.33 0.16 -0.38
C SER A 47 0.70 0.78 -1.73
N PHE A 48 -0.22 0.64 -2.68
CA PHE A 48 -0.30 1.29 -3.99
C PHE A 48 0.86 1.05 -4.97
N VAL A 49 0.53 0.28 -6.00
CA VAL A 49 1.27 0.31 -7.27
C VAL A 49 0.86 1.56 -8.03
N THR A 50 1.75 2.53 -8.21
CA THR A 50 1.51 3.63 -9.14
C THR A 50 1.68 3.08 -10.55
N VAL A 51 0.59 2.93 -11.30
CA VAL A 51 0.67 2.46 -12.69
C VAL A 51 0.90 3.66 -13.60
N GLN A 52 2.12 3.84 -14.09
CA GLN A 52 2.39 4.80 -15.15
C GLN A 52 1.86 4.24 -16.47
N ARG A 53 0.64 4.67 -16.81
CA ARG A 53 -0.01 4.32 -18.09
C ARG A 53 0.24 5.42 -19.10
N GLU A 54 1.05 5.14 -20.11
CA GLU A 54 1.26 6.01 -21.26
C GLU A 54 0.87 5.26 -22.53
N ILE A 55 0.17 5.90 -23.44
CA ILE A 55 -0.11 5.34 -24.77
C ILE A 55 0.13 6.38 -25.84
N GLN A 56 0.82 5.98 -26.89
CA GLN A 56 1.06 6.79 -28.06
C GLN A 56 0.40 6.14 -29.27
N PHE A 57 -0.34 6.92 -30.05
CA PHE A 57 -1.08 6.41 -31.22
C PHE A 57 -1.26 7.51 -32.27
N MET A 58 -1.58 7.09 -33.50
CA MET A 58 -1.94 7.95 -34.62
C MET A 58 -3.46 8.10 -34.70
N TRP A 59 -3.94 9.33 -34.73
CA TRP A 59 -5.34 9.68 -34.89
C TRP A 59 -5.48 10.84 -35.87
N ARG A 60 -6.23 10.65 -36.96
CA ARG A 60 -6.39 11.64 -38.05
C ARG A 60 -5.05 12.22 -38.54
N GLY A 61 -4.05 11.36 -38.74
CA GLY A 61 -2.71 11.78 -39.17
C GLY A 61 -1.87 12.48 -38.10
N GLN A 62 -2.39 12.68 -36.89
CA GLN A 62 -1.67 13.30 -35.79
C GLN A 62 -1.21 12.25 -34.78
N LYS A 63 0.03 12.35 -34.33
CA LYS A 63 0.54 11.60 -33.18
C LYS A 63 -0.08 12.17 -31.91
N ARG A 64 -0.63 11.30 -31.06
CA ARG A 64 -1.23 11.63 -29.77
C ARG A 64 -0.58 10.81 -28.66
N THR A 65 -0.41 11.44 -27.51
CA THR A 65 0.12 10.80 -26.31
C THR A 65 -0.86 11.01 -25.16
N LEU A 66 -1.38 9.93 -24.59
CA LEU A 66 -2.22 9.97 -23.39
C LEU A 66 -1.46 9.42 -22.19
N ARG A 67 -1.42 10.19 -21.10
CA ARG A 67 -0.95 9.77 -19.78
C ARG A 67 -2.12 9.40 -18.88
N HIS A 68 -1.85 8.54 -17.90
CA HIS A 68 -2.83 8.01 -16.95
C HIS A 68 -4.08 7.44 -17.65
N TRP A 69 -3.88 6.88 -18.85
CA TRP A 69 -4.99 6.49 -19.70
C TRP A 69 -5.69 5.25 -19.16
N ARG A 70 -6.99 5.20 -19.39
CA ARG A 70 -7.86 4.05 -19.15
C ARG A 70 -8.63 3.78 -20.43
N GLY A 71 -8.95 2.52 -20.69
CA GLY A 71 -9.71 2.15 -21.87
C GLY A 71 -10.79 1.14 -21.53
N ASN A 72 -11.92 1.25 -22.20
CA ASN A 72 -12.94 0.21 -22.24
C ASN A 72 -12.88 -0.48 -23.63
N SER A 73 -13.91 -1.21 -24.03
CA SER A 73 -13.96 -1.88 -25.33
C SER A 73 -13.97 -0.91 -26.52
N LYS A 74 -14.56 0.28 -26.39
CA LYS A 74 -14.82 1.23 -27.50
C LYS A 74 -13.91 2.46 -27.50
N THR A 75 -13.51 2.95 -26.34
CA THR A 75 -12.80 4.22 -26.17
C THR A 75 -11.59 4.08 -25.26
N ILE A 76 -10.60 4.95 -25.50
CA ILE A 76 -9.49 5.23 -24.60
C ILE A 76 -9.59 6.68 -24.12
N THR A 77 -9.40 6.90 -22.83
CA THR A 77 -9.51 8.20 -22.17
C THR A 77 -8.28 8.43 -21.31
N GLY A 78 -7.69 9.61 -21.37
CA GLY A 78 -6.57 9.98 -20.53
C GLY A 78 -6.22 11.45 -20.65
N GLN A 79 -5.17 11.86 -19.94
CA GLN A 79 -4.64 13.22 -20.06
C GLN A 79 -3.79 13.31 -21.32
N ASP A 80 -4.22 14.10 -22.28
CA ASP A 80 -3.45 14.38 -23.49
C ASP A 80 -2.22 15.24 -23.14
N ALA A 81 -1.03 14.75 -23.48
CA ALA A 81 0.23 15.41 -23.12
C ALA A 81 0.39 16.77 -23.83
N ASP A 82 -0.10 16.91 -25.06
CA ASP A 82 0.04 18.12 -25.87
C ASP A 82 -1.00 19.16 -25.48
N LYS A 83 -2.22 18.72 -25.19
CA LYS A 83 -3.36 19.59 -24.84
C LYS A 83 -3.55 19.79 -23.35
N LYS A 84 -2.77 19.11 -22.51
CA LYS A 84 -2.80 19.17 -21.04
C LYS A 84 -4.21 19.04 -20.44
N SER A 85 -5.11 18.30 -21.10
CA SER A 85 -6.52 18.14 -20.73
C SER A 85 -6.98 16.71 -20.94
N GLN A 86 -8.05 16.30 -20.25
CA GLN A 86 -8.65 14.98 -20.41
C GLN A 86 -9.28 14.86 -21.80
N ARG A 87 -8.95 13.79 -22.51
CA ARG A 87 -9.50 13.51 -23.84
C ARG A 87 -9.84 12.05 -23.99
N SER A 88 -10.87 11.80 -24.79
CA SER A 88 -11.36 10.47 -25.14
C SER A 88 -11.28 10.27 -26.64
N PHE A 89 -10.74 9.14 -27.08
CA PHE A 89 -10.64 8.74 -28.48
C PHE A 89 -11.31 7.39 -28.67
N ARG A 90 -12.09 7.24 -29.73
CA ARG A 90 -12.65 5.93 -30.11
C ARG A 90 -11.54 5.06 -30.68
N LYS A 91 -11.50 3.80 -30.27
CA LYS A 91 -10.50 2.83 -30.76
C LYS A 91 -10.64 2.56 -32.26
N SER A 92 -11.86 2.63 -32.79
CA SER A 92 -12.15 2.53 -34.23
C SER A 92 -11.48 3.62 -35.07
N ASP A 93 -11.26 4.80 -34.47
CA ASP A 93 -10.74 5.98 -35.19
C ASP A 93 -9.21 6.06 -35.06
N ILE A 94 -8.61 5.16 -34.27
CA ILE A 94 -7.16 5.09 -34.09
C ILE A 94 -6.59 4.31 -35.26
N GLN A 95 -5.75 4.97 -36.04
CA GLN A 95 -5.16 4.40 -37.24
C GLN A 95 -4.07 3.38 -36.88
N ARG A 96 -3.24 3.71 -35.88
CA ARG A 96 -2.12 2.86 -35.46
C ARG A 96 -1.70 3.15 -34.02
N TYR A 97 -1.45 2.10 -33.24
CA TYR A 97 -0.76 2.24 -31.95
C TYR A 97 0.76 2.27 -32.17
N ILE A 98 1.43 3.22 -31.53
CA ILE A 98 2.89 3.39 -31.60
C ILE A 98 3.55 2.73 -30.38
N SER A 99 3.06 3.04 -29.17
CA SER A 99 3.62 2.51 -27.93
C SER A 99 2.56 2.43 -26.85
N VAL A 100 2.64 1.41 -25.99
CA VAL A 100 1.72 1.21 -24.86
C VAL A 100 2.54 0.83 -23.62
N LYS A 101 2.70 1.76 -22.68
CA LYS A 101 3.34 1.53 -21.38
C LYS A 101 2.29 1.29 -20.30
N LYS A 102 2.49 0.27 -19.47
CA LYS A 102 1.57 -0.12 -18.38
C LYS A 102 2.36 -0.55 -17.14
N ASP A 103 3.42 0.17 -16.84
CA ASP A 103 4.37 -0.25 -15.81
C ASP A 103 3.78 -0.04 -14.43
N LYS A 104 3.89 -1.10 -13.62
CA LYS A 104 3.51 -1.12 -12.23
C LYS A 104 4.70 -0.69 -11.41
N ILE A 105 4.70 0.53 -10.85
CA ILE A 105 5.76 0.99 -9.95
C ILE A 105 5.35 0.59 -8.53
N SER A 106 6.16 -0.25 -7.88
CA SER A 106 6.09 -0.40 -6.43
C SER A 106 6.75 0.83 -5.82
N THR A 107 5.98 1.67 -5.14
CA THR A 107 6.51 2.79 -4.36
C THR A 107 6.80 2.33 -2.94
#